data_AF-A0A173ZT34-F1
#
_entry.id   AF-A0A173ZT34-F1
#
_cell.length_a   1.000
_cell.length_b   1.000
_cell.length_c   1.000
_cell.angle_alpha   90.00
_cell.angle_beta   90.00
_cell.angle_gamma   90.00
#
_symmetry.space_group_name_H-M   'P 1'
#
loop_
_entity.id
_entity.type
_entity.pdbx_description
1 polymer ?
#
loop_
_entity_poly.entity_id
_entity_poly.type
_entity_poly.pdbx_seq_one_letter_code
_entity_poly.pdbx_strand_id
1 'polypeptide(L)'
;MGKVCKKSWIAAIFLGVMLFAAGFAFQASTVDAQAATTGFRTVKGKTYYYKNGKKVKGWLTLNGKKYFLNTRTGVLLKGWQRSSRGPKRYFNKKNGVMYTGMKKIGGKYYYFDIKTGYTKRGFVRSANGAVVRYFQPSNYTMAKGWLKNAKGQKWYFASNGKMYMGLKKIGKYYYYFNPSTGIAASGYVNTGNETRYFNAKYKRMVTGWTKSAKGELRYFGSNGVMAKGLTKVGSATYYFDPSTGIAAGGWVTISGNKYYFDKSSFKMVTGTKSIDGVTYTFSSTGIMTYSSANDSSTTSNTYFANDPKPVEQTGIKTLKNYLAGALKPVGQALYIWGGGWYDSTRIGVSPTWQSFYLSQTSSYNYNNYRDLSTANRAKGLDCSGFVGWAAQQVMRNGNSYTVVSGEIGSYYKNTLKWGTYVNQNYLSKTGWKVYPGDIGYDDGHTWIVLGQCSDKSAVIVHSTPNAGCQIAGTCTPDGDYDSQAVALANKYMSRYAGFKKYTYRPSCGNYIRRGNYMRWYSSTLSDPDNFKNKTADVILQELFGF
;
A
#
# COMPACT_ATOMS: atom_id res chain seq x y z
N MET A 1 67.60 92.98 5.52
CA MET A 1 66.49 93.70 6.19
C MET A 1 65.84 92.78 7.23
N GLY A 2 65.28 93.30 8.33
CA GLY A 2 64.58 92.51 9.36
C GLY A 2 65.51 91.64 10.23
N LYS A 3 66.34 92.17 11.14
CA LYS A 3 65.98 92.67 12.49
C LYS A 3 65.17 91.64 13.32
N VAL A 4 65.79 90.96 14.31
CA VAL A 4 65.87 91.35 15.77
C VAL A 4 64.59 90.89 16.52
N CYS A 5 64.56 90.34 17.75
CA CYS A 5 65.41 90.33 18.96
C CYS A 5 65.28 88.94 19.67
N LYS A 6 66.29 88.36 20.36
CA LYS A 6 66.57 88.42 21.83
C LYS A 6 65.44 87.90 22.75
N LYS A 7 65.67 87.23 23.90
CA LYS A 7 66.89 86.97 24.72
C LYS A 7 66.59 85.80 25.70
N SER A 8 67.53 84.86 25.98
CA SER A 8 68.31 84.68 27.25
C SER A 8 67.51 84.27 28.50
N TRP A 9 68.00 83.61 29.56
CA TRP A 9 69.31 83.07 30.02
C TRP A 9 69.02 82.14 31.24
N ILE A 10 69.91 81.57 32.08
CA ILE A 10 71.40 81.58 32.27
C ILE A 10 71.89 80.10 32.14
N ALA A 11 73.12 79.77 32.53
CA ALA A 11 73.71 78.42 32.60
C ALA A 11 74.15 78.05 34.04
N ALA A 12 74.39 76.76 34.32
CA ALA A 12 75.59 76.21 35.01
C ALA A 12 75.94 76.64 36.48
N ILE A 13 76.68 75.93 37.35
CA ILE A 13 77.30 74.56 37.43
C ILE A 13 77.88 74.40 38.88
N PHE A 14 78.12 73.16 39.36
CA PHE A 14 78.97 72.80 40.55
C PHE A 14 78.55 73.34 41.95
N LEU A 15 79.11 72.90 43.10
CA LEU A 15 79.66 71.61 43.60
C LEU A 15 79.98 71.83 45.10
N GLY A 16 79.71 70.87 46.00
CA GLY A 16 80.04 70.99 47.43
C GLY A 16 79.29 69.93 48.25
N VAL A 17 79.79 68.70 48.37
CA VAL A 17 80.83 68.24 49.32
C VAL A 17 80.33 68.21 50.77
N MET A 18 79.89 67.00 51.15
CA MET A 18 79.99 66.32 52.45
C MET A 18 80.05 67.13 53.76
N LEU A 19 79.15 66.77 54.69
CA LEU A 19 79.53 66.47 56.08
C LEU A 19 78.59 65.40 56.69
N PHE A 20 79.23 64.39 57.27
CA PHE A 20 78.89 63.55 58.45
C PHE A 20 77.54 63.80 59.19
N ALA A 21 76.82 62.80 59.76
CA ALA A 21 77.20 61.43 60.14
C ALA A 21 75.98 60.48 60.33
N ALA A 22 76.30 59.18 60.48
CA ALA A 22 75.62 58.14 61.29
C ALA A 22 74.14 57.74 61.00
N GLY A 23 73.92 56.46 60.65
CA GLY A 23 72.60 55.80 60.68
C GLY A 23 72.47 54.55 59.79
N PHE A 24 72.52 53.35 60.39
CA PHE A 24 72.19 52.06 59.76
C PHE A 24 70.73 52.02 59.24
N ALA A 25 70.30 51.28 58.21
CA ALA A 25 70.99 50.51 57.15
C ALA A 25 69.98 50.15 56.00
N PHE A 26 70.50 49.86 54.80
CA PHE A 26 69.87 49.10 53.69
C PHE A 26 68.40 49.39 53.26
N GLN A 27 68.19 49.95 52.05
CA GLN A 27 67.85 49.11 50.87
C GLN A 27 67.87 49.83 49.50
N ALA A 28 68.45 49.11 48.54
CA ALA A 28 68.39 49.18 47.07
C ALA A 28 67.64 50.31 46.32
N SER A 29 68.36 50.87 45.35
CA SER A 29 67.92 51.64 44.18
C SER A 29 66.53 51.31 43.61
N THR A 30 65.70 52.34 43.46
CA THR A 30 64.51 52.30 42.59
C THR A 30 64.91 52.34 41.12
N VAL A 31 64.93 51.18 40.47
CA VAL A 31 64.92 51.09 39.00
C VAL A 31 63.54 51.48 38.50
N ASP A 32 63.45 52.36 37.49
CA ASP A 32 62.19 52.83 36.92
C ASP A 32 61.20 51.70 36.61
N ALA A 33 60.09 51.66 37.35
CA ALA A 33 59.03 50.69 37.20
C ALA A 33 58.15 51.02 35.98
N GLN A 34 58.68 50.84 34.77
CA GLN A 34 57.91 50.98 33.53
C GLN A 34 56.71 50.01 33.55
N ALA A 35 55.49 50.57 33.70
CA ALA A 35 54.26 49.82 33.93
C ALA A 35 54.09 48.65 32.94
N ALA A 36 54.11 47.43 33.47
CA ALA A 36 54.24 46.18 32.74
C ALA A 36 52.95 45.78 31.99
N THR A 37 52.57 46.57 31.00
CA THR A 37 51.33 46.45 30.21
C THR A 37 51.21 45.07 29.55
N THR A 38 50.18 44.32 29.98
CA THR A 38 49.87 42.99 29.47
C THR A 38 48.96 43.09 28.25
N GLY A 39 49.35 42.50 27.12
CA GLY A 39 48.60 42.63 25.87
C GLY A 39 49.37 42.26 24.60
N PHE A 40 48.70 42.37 23.45
CA PHE A 40 49.34 42.21 22.14
C PHE A 40 50.07 43.50 21.75
N ARG A 41 51.34 43.39 21.32
CA ARG A 41 52.16 44.52 20.83
C ARG A 41 52.83 44.14 19.52
N THR A 42 52.80 45.04 18.54
CA THR A 42 53.52 44.88 17.26
C THR A 42 54.81 45.69 17.31
N VAL A 43 55.94 45.05 17.03
CA VAL A 43 57.28 45.66 17.04
C VAL A 43 58.01 45.22 15.76
N LYS A 44 58.49 46.18 14.97
CA LYS A 44 59.14 45.95 13.66
C LYS A 44 58.36 44.94 12.79
N GLY A 45 57.06 45.20 12.60
CA GLY A 45 56.14 44.37 11.80
C GLY A 45 55.71 43.02 12.41
N LYS A 46 56.30 42.59 13.53
CA LYS A 46 56.01 41.30 14.19
C LYS A 46 55.14 41.51 15.43
N THR A 47 54.03 40.79 15.53
CA THR A 47 53.14 40.82 16.71
C THR A 47 53.60 39.82 17.77
N TYR A 48 53.62 40.24 19.02
CA TYR A 48 53.92 39.45 20.22
C TYR A 48 52.80 39.61 21.24
N TYR A 49 52.73 38.75 22.25
CA TYR A 49 51.93 38.98 23.45
C TYR A 49 52.84 39.09 24.67
N TYR A 50 52.65 40.14 25.47
CA TYR A 50 53.39 40.41 26.69
C TYR A 50 52.51 40.12 27.90
N LYS A 51 53.06 39.47 28.93
CA LYS A 51 52.47 39.32 30.25
C LYS A 51 53.53 39.69 31.29
N ASN A 52 53.23 40.65 32.16
CA ASN A 52 54.15 41.18 33.17
C ASN A 52 55.54 41.52 32.57
N GLY A 53 55.55 42.28 31.46
CA GLY A 53 56.77 42.69 30.74
C GLY A 53 57.48 41.59 29.92
N LYS A 54 57.17 40.30 30.13
CA LYS A 54 57.82 39.17 29.45
C LYS A 54 57.02 38.71 28.23
N LYS A 55 57.72 38.34 27.14
CA LYS A 55 57.12 37.77 25.92
C LYS A 55 56.60 36.35 26.19
N VAL A 56 55.31 36.12 25.97
CA VAL A 56 54.72 34.78 26.01
C VAL A 56 55.14 33.97 24.77
N LYS A 57 55.39 32.67 24.98
CA LYS A 57 55.78 31.70 23.95
C LYS A 57 54.86 30.46 24.05
N GLY A 58 54.60 29.77 22.94
CA GLY A 58 53.72 28.60 22.91
C GLY A 58 52.23 28.93 22.85
N TRP A 59 51.40 28.10 23.48
CA TRP A 59 49.94 28.26 23.50
C TRP A 59 49.52 29.42 24.41
N LEU A 60 48.63 30.27 23.91
CA LEU A 60 47.97 31.32 24.67
C LEU A 60 46.46 31.21 24.47
N THR A 61 45.69 31.26 25.57
CA THR A 61 44.22 31.30 25.52
C THR A 61 43.73 32.58 26.18
N LEU A 62 42.91 33.36 25.47
CA LEU A 62 42.30 34.60 25.96
C LEU A 62 40.82 34.60 25.58
N ASN A 63 39.92 34.73 26.55
CA ASN A 63 38.46 34.77 26.36
C ASN A 63 37.98 33.64 25.41
N GLY A 64 38.40 32.40 25.70
CA GLY A 64 38.13 31.19 24.91
C GLY A 64 38.88 31.06 23.57
N LYS A 65 39.51 32.13 23.06
CA LYS A 65 40.24 32.14 21.78
C LYS A 65 41.67 31.64 22.00
N LYS A 66 42.10 30.66 21.20
CA LYS A 66 43.45 30.10 21.23
C LYS A 66 44.35 30.77 20.18
N TYR A 67 45.58 31.05 20.58
CA TYR A 67 46.65 31.66 19.79
C TYR A 67 47.92 30.80 19.94
N PHE A 68 48.87 30.92 19.01
CA PHE A 68 50.18 30.28 19.16
C PHE A 68 51.30 31.28 18.85
N LEU A 69 52.16 31.49 19.85
CA LEU A 69 53.36 32.29 19.77
C LEU A 69 54.53 31.33 19.50
N ASN A 70 55.39 31.67 18.53
CA ASN A 70 56.55 30.84 18.17
C ASN A 70 57.39 30.52 19.42
N THR A 71 57.68 29.25 19.66
CA THR A 71 58.34 28.78 20.89
C THR A 71 59.79 29.24 21.04
N ARG A 72 60.45 29.66 19.95
CA ARG A 72 61.78 30.26 19.97
C ARG A 72 61.69 31.79 20.15
N THR A 73 60.94 32.47 19.28
CA THR A 73 60.98 33.93 19.12
C THR A 73 59.85 34.71 19.80
N GLY A 74 58.75 34.06 20.19
CA GLY A 74 57.54 34.70 20.71
C GLY A 74 56.62 35.35 19.67
N VAL A 75 56.95 35.28 18.37
CA VAL A 75 56.15 35.87 17.29
C VAL A 75 54.83 35.13 17.12
N LEU A 76 53.70 35.86 17.07
CA LEU A 76 52.36 35.33 16.84
C LEU A 76 52.24 34.70 15.44
N LEU A 77 51.92 33.40 15.40
CA LEU A 77 51.70 32.70 14.14
C LEU A 77 50.36 33.08 13.51
N LYS A 78 50.39 33.23 12.18
CA LYS A 78 49.26 33.61 11.33
C LYS A 78 49.23 32.71 10.09
N GLY A 79 48.05 32.53 9.48
CA GLY A 79 47.89 31.71 8.28
C GLY A 79 48.03 30.20 8.53
N TRP A 80 48.44 29.47 7.49
CA TRP A 80 48.65 28.02 7.54
C TRP A 80 49.93 27.68 8.30
N GLN A 81 49.82 26.76 9.26
CA GLN A 81 50.95 26.29 10.06
C GLN A 81 50.96 24.76 10.06
N ARG A 82 52.11 24.14 9.75
CA ARG A 82 52.29 22.68 9.70
C ARG A 82 53.00 22.23 10.98
N SER A 83 52.48 21.20 11.64
CA SER A 83 53.19 20.53 12.73
C SER A 83 54.19 19.53 12.15
N SER A 84 55.35 19.35 12.79
CA SER A 84 56.33 18.32 12.40
C SER A 84 55.78 16.90 12.51
N ARG A 85 54.82 16.67 13.42
CA ARG A 85 54.21 15.35 13.71
C ARG A 85 52.72 15.30 13.39
N GLY A 86 52.16 16.25 12.62
CA GLY A 86 50.71 16.32 12.47
C GLY A 86 50.18 17.13 11.28
N PRO A 87 48.86 17.07 11.03
CA PRO A 87 48.18 17.84 10.00
C PRO A 87 48.30 19.37 10.23
N LYS A 88 47.79 20.17 9.28
CA LYS A 88 47.92 21.63 9.32
C LYS A 88 46.93 22.24 10.32
N ARG A 89 47.27 23.39 10.90
CA ARG A 89 46.34 24.32 11.56
C ARG A 89 46.22 25.60 10.73
N TYR A 90 45.16 26.37 10.94
CA TYR A 90 45.01 27.69 10.34
C TYR A 90 44.70 28.75 11.39
N PHE A 91 45.56 29.76 11.48
CA PHE A 91 45.39 30.92 12.33
C PHE A 91 44.92 32.11 11.47
N ASN A 92 44.00 32.91 11.97
CA ASN A 92 43.45 34.05 11.25
C ASN A 92 44.55 35.05 10.86
N LYS A 93 44.67 35.37 9.56
CA LYS A 93 45.70 36.30 9.05
C LYS A 93 45.63 37.70 9.69
N LYS A 94 44.45 38.18 10.10
CA LYS A 94 44.31 39.48 10.76
C LYS A 94 44.80 39.41 12.21
N ASN A 95 44.14 38.61 13.05
CA ASN A 95 44.30 38.64 14.51
C ASN A 95 44.97 37.41 15.15
N GLY A 96 45.41 36.40 14.38
CA GLY A 96 46.12 35.23 14.90
C GLY A 96 45.29 34.21 15.68
N VAL A 97 43.96 34.36 15.74
CA VAL A 97 43.06 33.37 16.39
C VAL A 97 43.09 32.05 15.61
N MET A 98 43.29 30.92 16.31
CA MET A 98 43.22 29.58 15.74
C MET A 98 41.78 29.26 15.31
N TYR A 99 41.58 28.81 14.07
CA TYR A 99 40.28 28.33 13.62
C TYR A 99 40.03 26.88 14.03
N THR A 100 38.77 26.62 14.39
CA THR A 100 38.18 25.30 14.64
C THR A 100 36.90 25.16 13.81
N GLY A 101 36.39 23.95 13.61
CA GLY A 101 35.19 23.68 12.82
C GLY A 101 35.35 23.94 11.32
N MET A 102 34.24 24.19 10.62
CA MET A 102 34.21 24.38 9.16
C MET A 102 34.62 25.80 8.76
N LYS A 103 35.56 25.95 7.82
CA LYS A 103 36.01 27.27 7.34
C LYS A 103 36.32 27.30 5.85
N LYS A 104 35.88 28.35 5.15
CA LYS A 104 36.29 28.68 3.77
C LYS A 104 37.60 29.48 3.80
N ILE A 105 38.62 29.02 3.05
CA ILE A 105 39.95 29.62 2.92
C ILE A 105 40.37 29.49 1.46
N GLY A 106 40.65 30.60 0.76
CA GLY A 106 41.06 30.57 -0.66
C GLY A 106 40.06 29.82 -1.55
N GLY A 107 38.76 30.15 -1.45
CA GLY A 107 37.67 29.48 -2.17
C GLY A 107 37.28 28.08 -1.64
N LYS A 108 38.23 27.34 -1.06
CA LYS A 108 38.09 25.94 -0.63
C LYS A 108 37.59 25.82 0.82
N TYR A 109 36.85 24.77 1.14
CA TYR A 109 36.36 24.50 2.50
C TYR A 109 37.19 23.44 3.20
N TYR A 110 37.52 23.69 4.46
CA TYR A 110 38.28 22.80 5.34
C TYR A 110 37.49 22.58 6.64
N TYR A 111 37.80 21.51 7.36
CA TYR A 111 37.31 21.29 8.73
C TYR A 111 38.47 21.09 9.68
N PHE A 112 38.49 21.85 10.76
CA PHE A 112 39.49 21.83 11.80
C PHE A 112 38.88 21.19 13.05
N ASP A 113 39.62 20.29 13.69
CA ASP A 113 39.21 19.63 14.94
C ASP A 113 38.80 20.66 16.02
N ILE A 114 37.71 20.42 16.74
CA ILE A 114 37.17 21.41 17.68
C ILE A 114 38.07 21.62 18.90
N LYS A 115 38.80 20.58 19.35
CA LYS A 115 39.70 20.63 20.51
C LYS A 115 41.10 21.11 20.11
N THR A 116 41.60 20.59 18.98
CA THR A 116 43.00 20.70 18.54
C THR A 116 43.21 21.56 17.29
N GLY A 117 42.19 22.14 16.65
CA GLY A 117 42.37 23.03 15.48
C GLY A 117 43.14 22.44 14.29
N TYR A 118 43.30 21.11 14.25
CA TYR A 118 44.03 20.37 13.21
C TYR A 118 43.08 19.97 12.07
N THR A 119 43.52 20.09 10.81
CA THR A 119 42.69 19.71 9.65
C THR A 119 42.31 18.23 9.66
N LYS A 120 41.00 17.93 9.66
CA LYS A 120 40.45 16.58 9.49
C LYS A 120 40.46 16.17 8.02
N ARG A 121 40.52 14.86 7.80
CA ARG A 121 40.37 14.19 6.50
C ARG A 121 39.43 12.98 6.66
N GLY A 122 38.92 12.45 5.56
CA GLY A 122 37.91 11.39 5.57
C GLY A 122 36.51 11.91 5.91
N PHE A 123 35.65 11.02 6.40
CA PHE A 123 34.29 11.36 6.82
C PHE A 123 34.28 12.13 8.14
N VAL A 124 33.50 13.21 8.18
CA VAL A 124 33.23 14.02 9.38
C VAL A 124 31.72 14.08 9.55
N ARG A 125 31.24 13.71 10.75
CA ARG A 125 29.82 13.77 11.14
C ARG A 125 29.58 14.98 12.06
N SER A 126 28.38 15.56 12.01
CA SER A 126 27.91 16.47 13.06
C SER A 126 27.70 15.73 14.38
N ALA A 127 27.63 16.47 15.51
CA ALA A 127 27.44 15.87 16.83
C ALA A 127 26.18 15.00 16.93
N ASN A 128 25.09 15.41 16.28
CA ASN A 128 23.84 14.66 16.17
C ASN A 128 23.80 13.64 15.01
N GLY A 129 24.93 13.35 14.34
CA GLY A 129 25.03 12.40 13.22
C GLY A 129 24.38 12.82 11.90
N ALA A 130 23.39 13.73 11.92
CA ALA A 130 22.51 14.09 10.81
C ALA A 130 23.20 14.71 9.58
N VAL A 131 24.42 15.23 9.72
CA VAL A 131 25.20 15.78 8.61
C VAL A 131 26.53 15.05 8.48
N VAL A 132 26.69 14.32 7.39
CA VAL A 132 27.97 13.71 6.99
C VAL A 132 28.61 14.54 5.88
N ARG A 133 29.92 14.74 5.97
CA ARG A 133 30.77 15.45 5.00
C ARG A 133 32.04 14.64 4.76
N TYR A 134 32.71 14.81 3.63
CA TYR A 134 34.00 14.18 3.35
C TYR A 134 35.06 15.23 3.03
N PHE A 135 36.26 15.07 3.60
CA PHE A 135 37.42 15.94 3.38
C PHE A 135 38.57 15.12 2.76
N GLN A 136 39.01 15.51 1.57
CA GLN A 136 39.94 14.74 0.75
C GLN A 136 41.29 14.50 1.45
N PRO A 137 41.80 13.26 1.54
CA PRO A 137 43.07 12.97 2.22
C PRO A 137 44.30 13.70 1.67
N SER A 138 44.31 14.01 0.37
CA SER A 138 45.43 14.65 -0.33
C SER A 138 45.61 16.13 0.02
N ASN A 139 44.51 16.87 0.21
CA ASN A 139 44.52 18.33 0.30
C ASN A 139 43.62 18.91 1.40
N TYR A 140 42.95 18.08 2.19
CA TYR A 140 42.01 18.42 3.28
C TYR A 140 40.78 19.23 2.85
N THR A 141 40.48 19.31 1.54
CA THR A 141 39.33 20.08 1.04
C THR A 141 38.05 19.26 1.04
N MET A 142 36.93 19.92 1.33
CA MET A 142 35.59 19.31 1.31
C MET A 142 35.21 18.82 -0.09
N ALA A 143 34.76 17.57 -0.19
CA ALA A 143 34.21 17.01 -1.41
C ALA A 143 32.85 17.62 -1.77
N LYS A 144 32.57 17.66 -3.07
CA LYS A 144 31.30 18.04 -3.69
C LYS A 144 31.08 17.14 -4.91
N GLY A 145 29.82 16.89 -5.26
CA GLY A 145 29.50 15.99 -6.37
C GLY A 145 29.85 14.53 -6.06
N TRP A 146 30.26 13.79 -7.09
CA TRP A 146 30.59 12.37 -6.98
C TRP A 146 31.95 12.12 -6.30
N LEU A 147 31.96 11.18 -5.36
CA LEU A 147 33.17 10.59 -4.79
C LEU A 147 33.17 9.08 -5.10
N LYS A 148 34.31 8.52 -5.51
CA LYS A 148 34.50 7.07 -5.72
C LYS A 148 35.76 6.62 -4.97
N ASN A 149 35.71 5.48 -4.27
CA ASN A 149 36.91 4.88 -3.67
C ASN A 149 37.52 3.76 -4.55
N ALA A 150 38.64 3.19 -4.11
CA ALA A 150 39.31 2.09 -4.82
C ALA A 150 38.42 0.84 -4.98
N LYS A 151 37.54 0.55 -4.01
CA LYS A 151 36.56 -0.54 -4.06
C LYS A 151 35.34 -0.25 -4.97
N GLY A 152 35.37 0.84 -5.75
CA GLY A 152 34.29 1.24 -6.66
C GLY A 152 33.01 1.76 -5.97
N GLN A 153 32.99 1.86 -4.64
CA GLN A 153 31.86 2.43 -3.89
C GLN A 153 31.76 3.92 -4.20
N LYS A 154 30.52 4.42 -4.35
CA LYS A 154 30.22 5.80 -4.75
C LYS A 154 29.37 6.51 -3.71
N TRP A 155 29.65 7.78 -3.51
CA TRP A 155 28.85 8.72 -2.71
C TRP A 155 28.57 9.97 -3.54
N TYR A 156 27.51 10.71 -3.18
CA TYR A 156 27.23 12.02 -3.76
C TYR A 156 27.07 13.08 -2.67
N PHE A 157 27.77 14.21 -2.84
CA PHE A 157 27.76 15.34 -1.92
C PHE A 157 27.14 16.57 -2.59
N ALA A 158 26.23 17.25 -1.89
CA ALA A 158 25.62 18.49 -2.34
C ALA A 158 26.65 19.62 -2.55
N SER A 159 26.24 20.72 -3.19
CA SER A 159 27.08 21.91 -3.40
C SER A 159 27.61 22.52 -2.09
N ASN A 160 26.83 22.40 -1.00
CA ASN A 160 27.22 22.78 0.36
C ASN A 160 28.07 21.70 1.08
N GLY A 161 28.30 20.53 0.46
CA GLY A 161 29.10 19.39 0.92
C GLY A 161 28.41 18.38 1.84
N LYS A 162 27.08 18.45 2.05
CA LYS A 162 26.33 17.41 2.78
C LYS A 162 26.22 16.15 1.91
N MET A 163 26.48 14.98 2.49
CA MET A 163 26.28 13.68 1.82
C MET A 163 24.79 13.41 1.61
N TYR A 164 24.40 12.89 0.45
CA TYR A 164 23.04 12.40 0.22
C TYR A 164 22.83 10.98 0.77
N MET A 165 21.62 10.72 1.22
CA MET A 165 21.08 9.46 1.72
C MET A 165 19.67 9.30 1.15
N GLY A 166 19.21 8.07 0.92
CA GLY A 166 17.93 7.78 0.27
C GLY A 166 17.94 8.00 -1.26
N LEU A 167 16.74 8.09 -1.83
CA LEU A 167 16.52 8.28 -3.28
C LEU A 167 16.80 9.72 -3.71
N LYS A 168 17.61 9.92 -4.75
CA LYS A 168 17.95 11.25 -5.28
C LYS A 168 18.11 11.28 -6.79
N LYS A 169 17.45 12.24 -7.45
CA LYS A 169 17.69 12.61 -8.85
C LYS A 169 19.01 13.40 -8.99
N ILE A 170 19.89 12.97 -9.89
CA ILE A 170 21.16 13.60 -10.22
C ILE A 170 21.29 13.62 -11.76
N GLY A 171 21.13 14.79 -12.35
CA GLY A 171 20.95 14.93 -13.81
C GLY A 171 19.67 14.21 -14.27
N LYS A 172 19.77 13.44 -15.36
CA LYS A 172 18.65 12.67 -15.92
C LYS A 172 18.22 11.47 -15.05
N TYR A 173 19.08 10.98 -14.15
CA TYR A 173 18.90 9.67 -13.51
C TYR A 173 18.64 9.76 -12.00
N TYR A 174 17.91 8.78 -11.46
CA TYR A 174 17.77 8.56 -10.03
C TYR A 174 18.82 7.56 -9.53
N TYR A 175 19.26 7.76 -8.29
CA TYR A 175 20.19 6.91 -7.55
C TYR A 175 19.65 6.74 -6.13
N TYR A 176 19.89 5.59 -5.50
CA TYR A 176 19.58 5.40 -4.08
C TYR A 176 20.88 5.27 -3.29
N PHE A 177 21.04 6.08 -2.25
CA PHE A 177 22.18 6.04 -1.36
C PHE A 177 21.75 5.38 -0.05
N ASN A 178 22.41 4.29 0.36
CA ASN A 178 22.08 3.55 1.57
C ASN A 178 22.01 4.50 2.79
N PRO A 179 20.93 4.53 3.59
CA PRO A 179 20.75 5.52 4.66
C PRO A 179 21.87 5.56 5.71
N SER A 180 22.44 4.40 6.07
CA SER A 180 23.46 4.31 7.12
C SER A 180 24.87 4.71 6.64
N THR A 181 25.21 4.38 5.39
CA THR A 181 26.57 4.48 4.83
C THR A 181 26.74 5.53 3.74
N GLY A 182 25.64 6.00 3.12
CA GLY A 182 25.64 6.87 1.95
C GLY A 182 26.13 6.21 0.64
N ILE A 183 26.39 4.90 0.62
CA ILE A 183 26.89 4.21 -0.58
C ILE A 183 25.76 4.07 -1.61
N ALA A 184 26.05 4.42 -2.87
CA ALA A 184 25.12 4.23 -3.99
C ALA A 184 24.81 2.75 -4.23
N ALA A 185 23.55 2.38 -4.12
CA ALA A 185 23.05 1.00 -4.22
C ALA A 185 23.04 0.46 -5.66
N SER A 186 23.00 -0.86 -5.74
CA SER A 186 22.73 -1.64 -6.95
C SER A 186 21.96 -2.90 -6.58
N GLY A 187 21.25 -3.49 -7.54
CA GLY A 187 20.32 -4.57 -7.28
C GLY A 187 18.96 -4.04 -6.84
N TYR A 188 18.17 -4.90 -6.20
CA TYR A 188 16.88 -4.54 -5.63
C TYR A 188 17.05 -3.76 -4.32
N VAL A 189 16.23 -2.72 -4.15
CA VAL A 189 16.10 -1.92 -2.93
C VAL A 189 14.63 -1.88 -2.56
N ASN A 190 14.31 -2.39 -1.37
CA ASN A 190 12.97 -2.30 -0.79
C ASN A 190 12.90 -1.07 0.13
N THR A 191 11.78 -0.34 0.10
CA THR A 191 11.52 0.80 0.98
C THR A 191 10.02 0.79 1.30
N GLY A 192 9.66 0.31 2.50
CA GLY A 192 8.29 -0.10 2.78
C GLY A 192 7.83 -1.17 1.79
N ASN A 193 6.64 -1.00 1.23
CA ASN A 193 6.05 -1.91 0.24
C ASN A 193 6.60 -1.71 -1.19
N GLU A 194 7.46 -0.71 -1.43
CA GLU A 194 7.99 -0.40 -2.75
C GLU A 194 9.34 -1.09 -3.01
N THR A 195 9.40 -1.94 -4.04
CA THR A 195 10.66 -2.48 -4.58
C THR A 195 11.12 -1.67 -5.78
N ARG A 196 12.39 -1.25 -5.83
CA ARG A 196 13.02 -0.59 -6.99
C ARG A 196 14.30 -1.31 -7.38
N TYR A 197 14.71 -1.25 -8.65
CA TYR A 197 15.95 -1.86 -9.13
C TYR A 197 16.97 -0.81 -9.60
N PHE A 198 18.24 -0.99 -9.22
CA PHE A 198 19.35 -0.11 -9.57
C PHE A 198 20.44 -0.88 -10.33
N ASN A 199 20.75 -0.44 -11.55
CA ASN A 199 21.69 -1.12 -12.45
C ASN A 199 23.08 -1.33 -11.79
N ALA A 200 23.62 -2.55 -11.89
CA ALA A 200 24.88 -2.94 -11.23
C ALA A 200 26.10 -2.07 -11.62
N LYS A 201 26.26 -1.75 -12.91
CA LYS A 201 27.40 -1.00 -13.46
C LYS A 201 27.29 0.51 -13.17
N TYR A 202 26.11 1.08 -13.42
CA TYR A 202 25.92 2.53 -13.39
C TYR A 202 25.31 3.07 -12.09
N LYS A 203 24.73 2.20 -11.24
CA LYS A 203 23.98 2.54 -9.99
C LYS A 203 22.71 3.39 -10.23
N ARG A 204 22.25 3.46 -11.48
CA ARG A 204 21.07 4.22 -11.92
C ARG A 204 19.80 3.39 -11.70
N MET A 205 18.74 4.02 -11.21
CA MET A 205 17.40 3.44 -11.13
C MET A 205 16.93 3.01 -12.51
N VAL A 206 16.28 1.86 -12.58
CA VAL A 206 15.66 1.32 -13.80
C VAL A 206 14.18 1.65 -13.82
N THR A 207 13.65 1.90 -15.02
CA THR A 207 12.27 2.27 -15.32
C THR A 207 11.88 1.64 -16.66
N GLY A 208 10.61 1.34 -16.85
CA GLY A 208 10.07 0.65 -18.02
C GLY A 208 10.25 -0.86 -17.97
N TRP A 209 10.09 -1.50 -19.12
CA TRP A 209 10.31 -2.94 -19.31
C TRP A 209 11.78 -3.31 -19.13
N THR A 210 12.03 -4.43 -18.44
CA THR A 210 13.38 -4.93 -18.16
C THR A 210 13.39 -6.44 -18.23
N LYS A 211 14.25 -7.01 -19.07
CA LYS A 211 14.45 -8.45 -19.22
C LYS A 211 15.75 -8.86 -18.52
N SER A 212 15.71 -9.92 -17.70
CA SER A 212 16.91 -10.48 -17.06
C SER A 212 17.70 -11.35 -18.05
N ALA A 213 18.93 -11.73 -17.70
CA ALA A 213 19.73 -12.66 -18.50
C ALA A 213 19.08 -14.06 -18.64
N LYS A 214 18.20 -14.45 -17.70
CA LYS A 214 17.39 -15.67 -17.76
C LYS A 214 16.10 -15.51 -18.59
N GLY A 215 15.90 -14.37 -19.23
CA GLY A 215 14.71 -14.05 -20.01
C GLY A 215 13.52 -13.54 -19.20
N GLU A 216 13.59 -13.53 -17.86
CA GLU A 216 12.52 -13.05 -16.98
C GLU A 216 12.18 -11.57 -17.26
N LEU A 217 10.93 -11.29 -17.62
CA LEU A 217 10.45 -9.94 -17.91
C LEU A 217 9.84 -9.30 -16.66
N ARG A 218 10.19 -8.04 -16.38
CA ARG A 218 9.61 -7.21 -15.30
C ARG A 218 9.30 -5.82 -15.82
N TYR A 219 8.41 -5.10 -15.13
CA TYR A 219 8.14 -3.69 -15.41
C TYR A 219 8.38 -2.84 -14.16
N PHE A 220 9.03 -1.69 -14.35
CA PHE A 220 9.22 -0.67 -13.32
C PHE A 220 8.52 0.62 -13.76
N GLY A 221 7.70 1.22 -12.89
CA GLY A 221 7.01 2.48 -13.18
C GLY A 221 7.97 3.65 -13.44
N SER A 222 7.43 4.82 -13.83
CA SER A 222 8.20 6.05 -14.00
C SER A 222 8.88 6.52 -12.70
N ASN A 223 8.31 6.17 -11.55
CA ASN A 223 8.86 6.33 -10.20
C ASN A 223 9.85 5.22 -9.79
N GLY A 224 10.15 4.27 -10.68
CA GLY A 224 11.04 3.12 -10.48
C GLY A 224 10.46 1.96 -9.68
N VAL A 225 9.19 2.01 -9.27
CA VAL A 225 8.54 0.95 -8.47
C VAL A 225 8.21 -0.25 -9.36
N MET A 226 8.58 -1.45 -8.92
CA MET A 226 8.31 -2.71 -9.61
C MET A 226 6.81 -3.03 -9.60
N ALA A 227 6.26 -3.36 -10.76
CA ALA A 227 4.87 -3.81 -10.89
C ALA A 227 4.66 -5.18 -10.23
N LYS A 228 3.46 -5.40 -9.68
CA LYS A 228 3.02 -6.59 -8.96
C LYS A 228 1.52 -6.79 -9.15
N GLY A 229 1.07 -8.04 -9.19
CA GLY A 229 -0.32 -8.41 -9.48
C GLY A 229 -0.78 -7.98 -10.88
N LEU A 230 -2.10 -7.85 -11.05
CA LEU A 230 -2.70 -7.25 -12.24
C LEU A 230 -2.29 -5.77 -12.32
N THR A 231 -1.54 -5.41 -13.37
CA THR A 231 -1.06 -4.04 -13.60
C THR A 231 -1.33 -3.64 -15.05
N LYS A 232 -1.94 -2.47 -15.26
CA LYS A 232 -2.10 -1.85 -16.58
C LYS A 232 -0.82 -1.10 -16.98
N VAL A 233 -0.27 -1.42 -18.15
CA VAL A 233 0.93 -0.79 -18.73
C VAL A 233 0.61 -0.32 -20.14
N GLY A 234 0.39 0.99 -20.29
CA GLY A 234 -0.17 1.57 -21.51
C GLY A 234 -1.64 1.15 -21.69
N SER A 235 -1.99 0.65 -22.87
CA SER A 235 -3.34 0.15 -23.17
C SER A 235 -3.62 -1.25 -22.63
N ALA A 236 -2.59 -2.07 -22.39
CA ALA A 236 -2.73 -3.49 -22.04
C ALA A 236 -2.55 -3.77 -20.53
N THR A 237 -3.21 -4.83 -20.06
CA THR A 237 -3.04 -5.36 -18.70
C THR A 237 -2.10 -6.56 -18.73
N TYR A 238 -1.29 -6.70 -17.68
CA TYR A 238 -0.32 -7.78 -17.47
C TYR A 238 -0.46 -8.29 -16.03
N TYR A 239 -0.08 -9.55 -15.77
CA TYR A 239 0.08 -10.04 -14.41
C TYR A 239 1.56 -10.20 -14.08
N PHE A 240 1.99 -9.57 -13.00
CA PHE A 240 3.33 -9.72 -12.44
C PHE A 240 3.23 -10.51 -11.13
N ASP A 241 4.04 -11.55 -10.97
CA ASP A 241 4.07 -12.34 -9.73
C ASP A 241 4.29 -11.42 -8.50
N PRO A 242 3.41 -11.47 -7.48
CA PRO A 242 3.48 -10.54 -6.33
C PRO A 242 4.79 -10.63 -5.52
N SER A 243 5.51 -11.75 -5.57
CA SER A 243 6.76 -11.93 -4.82
C SER A 243 7.98 -11.43 -5.59
N THR A 244 8.11 -11.83 -6.85
CA THR A 244 9.30 -11.64 -7.71
C THR A 244 9.17 -10.51 -8.74
N GLY A 245 7.95 -10.05 -9.03
CA GLY A 245 7.64 -9.08 -10.09
C GLY A 245 7.81 -9.59 -11.53
N ILE A 246 7.93 -10.91 -11.74
CA ILE A 246 8.07 -11.52 -13.06
C ILE A 246 6.70 -11.53 -13.78
N ALA A 247 6.66 -11.09 -15.04
CA ALA A 247 5.46 -11.16 -15.87
C ALA A 247 5.09 -12.62 -16.18
N ALA A 248 3.85 -13.01 -15.93
CA ALA A 248 3.33 -14.35 -16.21
C ALA A 248 2.70 -14.43 -17.61
N GLY A 249 2.97 -15.54 -18.30
CA GLY A 249 2.29 -15.93 -19.54
C GLY A 249 1.60 -17.28 -19.34
N GLY A 250 0.54 -17.54 -20.09
CA GLY A 250 -0.33 -18.70 -19.93
C GLY A 250 -1.46 -18.47 -18.91
N TRP A 251 -1.97 -19.57 -18.34
CA TRP A 251 -3.05 -19.55 -17.37
C TRP A 251 -2.60 -19.06 -15.99
N VAL A 252 -3.37 -18.15 -15.40
CA VAL A 252 -3.16 -17.65 -14.04
C VAL A 252 -4.50 -17.67 -13.29
N THR A 253 -4.52 -18.20 -12.07
CA THR A 253 -5.70 -18.16 -11.20
C THR A 253 -5.52 -17.08 -10.15
N ILE A 254 -6.44 -16.11 -10.09
CA ILE A 254 -6.40 -14.97 -9.17
C ILE A 254 -7.73 -14.95 -8.40
N SER A 255 -7.68 -15.14 -7.09
CA SER A 255 -8.87 -15.21 -6.22
C SER A 255 -9.95 -16.18 -6.70
N GLY A 256 -9.54 -17.32 -7.26
CA GLY A 256 -10.43 -18.36 -7.81
C GLY A 256 -10.91 -18.14 -9.25
N ASN A 257 -10.71 -16.95 -9.82
CA ASN A 257 -11.01 -16.67 -11.23
C ASN A 257 -9.81 -17.05 -12.11
N LYS A 258 -10.07 -17.70 -13.26
CA LYS A 258 -9.04 -17.99 -14.26
C LYS A 258 -8.88 -16.81 -15.22
N TYR A 259 -7.63 -16.50 -15.55
CA TYR A 259 -7.21 -15.53 -16.54
C TYR A 259 -6.23 -16.21 -17.50
N TYR A 260 -6.14 -15.71 -18.73
CA TYR A 260 -5.08 -16.11 -19.65
C TYR A 260 -4.28 -14.89 -20.09
N PHE A 261 -2.96 -15.01 -20.02
CA PHE A 261 -2.01 -14.04 -20.53
C PHE A 261 -1.31 -14.66 -21.74
N ASP A 262 -1.22 -13.92 -22.85
CA ASP A 262 -0.59 -14.42 -24.06
C ASP A 262 0.87 -14.83 -23.78
N LYS A 263 1.24 -16.07 -24.13
CA LYS A 263 2.56 -16.67 -23.77
C LYS A 263 3.75 -15.88 -24.36
N SER A 264 3.55 -15.14 -25.45
CA SER A 264 4.59 -14.38 -26.15
C SER A 264 4.66 -12.90 -25.76
N SER A 265 3.52 -12.24 -25.66
CA SER A 265 3.41 -10.80 -25.39
C SER A 265 3.08 -10.46 -23.93
N PHE A 266 2.75 -11.45 -23.10
CA PHE A 266 2.36 -11.32 -21.68
C PHE A 266 1.08 -10.50 -21.44
N LYS A 267 0.37 -10.09 -22.50
CA LYS A 267 -0.86 -9.31 -22.42
C LYS A 267 -2.02 -10.19 -21.99
N MET A 268 -2.84 -9.68 -21.07
CA MET A 268 -4.12 -10.28 -20.69
C MET A 268 -5.03 -10.43 -21.92
N VAL A 269 -5.62 -11.61 -22.09
CA VAL A 269 -6.61 -11.88 -23.13
C VAL A 269 -7.99 -11.46 -22.66
N THR A 270 -8.76 -10.86 -23.56
CA THR A 270 -10.19 -10.51 -23.42
C THR A 270 -10.93 -10.94 -24.68
N GLY A 271 -12.25 -11.14 -24.60
CA GLY A 271 -13.04 -11.67 -25.71
C GLY A 271 -12.79 -13.17 -25.96
N THR A 272 -13.15 -13.66 -27.14
CA THR A 272 -13.03 -15.07 -27.50
C THR A 272 -11.65 -15.40 -28.05
N LYS A 273 -11.01 -16.47 -27.56
CA LYS A 273 -9.68 -16.90 -27.96
C LYS A 273 -9.54 -18.43 -27.93
N SER A 274 -9.02 -19.01 -29.00
CA SER A 274 -8.54 -20.40 -28.98
C SER A 274 -7.16 -20.48 -28.31
N ILE A 275 -7.03 -21.41 -27.36
CA ILE A 275 -5.85 -21.68 -26.54
C ILE A 275 -5.64 -23.19 -26.56
N ASP A 276 -4.49 -23.64 -27.05
CA ASP A 276 -4.10 -25.05 -27.08
C ASP A 276 -5.20 -25.97 -27.69
N GLY A 277 -5.92 -25.46 -28.71
CA GLY A 277 -7.01 -26.15 -29.43
C GLY A 277 -8.43 -25.90 -28.90
N VAL A 278 -8.59 -25.34 -27.70
CA VAL A 278 -9.90 -25.12 -27.06
C VAL A 278 -10.28 -23.64 -27.10
N THR A 279 -11.52 -23.34 -27.48
CA THR A 279 -12.06 -21.96 -27.48
C THR A 279 -12.54 -21.56 -26.09
N TYR A 280 -12.03 -20.45 -25.58
CA TYR A 280 -12.44 -19.84 -24.32
C TYR A 280 -12.93 -18.41 -24.56
N THR A 281 -13.89 -17.95 -23.76
CA THR A 281 -14.33 -16.56 -23.73
C THR A 281 -13.79 -15.89 -22.47
N PHE A 282 -13.39 -14.63 -22.58
CA PHE A 282 -12.91 -13.83 -21.46
C PHE A 282 -13.67 -12.50 -21.41
N SER A 283 -14.03 -12.04 -20.21
CA SER A 283 -14.68 -10.74 -20.00
C SER A 283 -13.78 -9.58 -20.44
N SER A 284 -14.33 -8.35 -20.47
CA SER A 284 -13.55 -7.12 -20.62
C SER A 284 -12.51 -6.90 -19.50
N THR A 285 -12.68 -7.57 -18.36
CA THR A 285 -11.73 -7.61 -17.24
C THR A 285 -10.76 -8.81 -17.29
N GLY A 286 -10.82 -9.64 -18.34
CA GLY A 286 -9.92 -10.78 -18.59
C GLY A 286 -10.23 -12.04 -17.79
N ILE A 287 -11.36 -12.08 -17.08
CA ILE A 287 -11.81 -13.30 -16.38
C ILE A 287 -12.37 -14.25 -17.43
N MET A 288 -11.90 -15.48 -17.44
CA MET A 288 -12.43 -16.56 -18.27
C MET A 288 -13.89 -16.80 -17.89
N THR A 289 -14.80 -16.48 -18.81
CA THR A 289 -16.20 -16.86 -18.71
C THR A 289 -16.37 -18.24 -19.35
N TYR A 290 -17.24 -19.05 -18.75
CA TYR A 290 -17.69 -20.25 -19.42
C TYR A 290 -18.82 -19.83 -20.35
N SER A 291 -18.55 -19.81 -21.66
CA SER A 291 -19.64 -19.94 -22.63
C SER A 291 -20.38 -21.24 -22.29
N SER A 292 -21.60 -21.13 -21.77
CA SER A 292 -22.45 -22.29 -21.52
C SER A 292 -22.89 -22.87 -22.86
N ALA A 293 -22.06 -23.78 -23.39
CA ALA A 293 -22.39 -24.62 -24.56
C ALA A 293 -23.62 -25.52 -24.32
N ASN A 294 -24.21 -25.48 -23.12
CA ASN A 294 -25.48 -26.10 -22.75
C ASN A 294 -26.60 -25.09 -22.38
N ASP A 295 -26.43 -23.78 -22.58
CA ASP A 295 -27.58 -22.84 -22.53
C ASP A 295 -28.44 -22.96 -23.81
N SER A 296 -27.84 -23.46 -24.91
CA SER A 296 -28.53 -23.92 -26.12
C SER A 296 -29.36 -25.21 -25.95
N SER A 297 -29.57 -25.66 -24.71
CA SER A 297 -30.54 -26.72 -24.38
C SER A 297 -31.72 -26.19 -23.54
N THR A 298 -32.01 -24.89 -23.57
CA THR A 298 -33.42 -24.55 -23.71
C THR A 298 -33.89 -25.13 -25.03
N THR A 299 -34.72 -26.17 -24.99
CA THR A 299 -35.71 -26.32 -26.04
C THR A 299 -36.40 -24.96 -26.13
N SER A 300 -36.39 -24.34 -27.31
CA SER A 300 -36.98 -23.00 -27.51
C SER A 300 -38.50 -23.12 -27.40
N ASN A 301 -38.96 -23.22 -26.15
CA ASN A 301 -40.33 -23.47 -25.81
C ASN A 301 -40.99 -22.11 -25.64
N THR A 302 -41.89 -21.81 -26.57
CA THR A 302 -42.62 -20.55 -26.66
C THR A 302 -43.35 -20.20 -25.36
N TYR A 303 -43.68 -21.19 -24.52
CA TYR A 303 -44.27 -20.97 -23.19
C TYR A 303 -43.38 -20.11 -22.27
N PHE A 304 -42.06 -20.32 -22.25
CA PHE A 304 -41.14 -19.57 -21.40
C PHE A 304 -40.49 -18.38 -22.12
N ALA A 305 -40.84 -18.08 -23.37
CA ALA A 305 -40.16 -17.06 -24.17
C ALA A 305 -40.29 -15.65 -23.58
N ASN A 306 -41.48 -15.33 -23.04
CA ASN A 306 -41.81 -14.02 -22.47
C ASN A 306 -41.53 -13.92 -20.96
N ASP A 307 -41.08 -15.00 -20.30
CA ASP A 307 -40.75 -14.98 -18.88
C ASP A 307 -39.51 -14.09 -18.62
N PRO A 308 -39.50 -13.26 -17.56
CA PRO A 308 -38.34 -12.44 -17.19
C PRO A 308 -37.06 -13.26 -17.10
N LYS A 309 -36.02 -12.81 -17.81
CA LYS A 309 -34.69 -13.42 -17.73
C LYS A 309 -33.84 -12.61 -16.76
N PRO A 310 -33.32 -13.20 -15.67
CA PRO A 310 -32.31 -12.51 -14.88
C PRO A 310 -31.05 -12.30 -15.72
N VAL A 311 -30.29 -11.25 -15.40
CA VAL A 311 -29.02 -10.90 -16.06
C VAL A 311 -28.08 -12.09 -16.18
N GLU A 312 -27.32 -12.15 -17.27
CA GLU A 312 -26.50 -13.33 -17.60
C GLU A 312 -25.54 -13.70 -16.46
N GLN A 313 -25.60 -14.96 -16.04
CA GLN A 313 -24.76 -15.49 -14.97
C GLN A 313 -23.42 -15.95 -15.54
N THR A 314 -22.39 -15.16 -15.28
CA THR A 314 -21.03 -15.27 -15.85
C THR A 314 -20.14 -16.33 -15.18
N GLY A 315 -20.64 -17.01 -14.14
CA GLY A 315 -19.86 -17.92 -13.29
C GLY A 315 -18.93 -17.23 -12.29
N ILE A 316 -18.83 -15.89 -12.29
CA ILE A 316 -17.98 -15.14 -11.36
C ILE A 316 -18.60 -15.18 -9.96
N LYS A 317 -17.76 -15.31 -8.92
CA LYS A 317 -18.14 -15.31 -7.50
C LYS A 317 -18.49 -13.90 -6.98
N THR A 318 -19.53 -13.30 -7.56
CA THR A 318 -20.16 -12.08 -7.05
C THR A 318 -21.56 -12.35 -6.50
N LEU A 319 -22.01 -11.48 -5.60
CA LEU A 319 -23.36 -11.49 -5.06
C LEU A 319 -24.43 -11.37 -6.17
N LYS A 320 -24.23 -10.44 -7.13
CA LYS A 320 -25.09 -10.29 -8.31
C LYS A 320 -25.22 -11.59 -9.12
N ASN A 321 -24.11 -12.28 -9.40
CA ASN A 321 -24.12 -13.55 -10.12
C ASN A 321 -24.78 -14.70 -9.33
N TYR A 322 -24.66 -14.70 -7.99
CA TYR A 322 -25.35 -15.69 -7.15
C TYR A 322 -26.87 -15.51 -7.22
N LEU A 323 -27.36 -14.29 -7.05
CA LEU A 323 -28.79 -13.98 -7.08
C LEU A 323 -29.39 -14.18 -8.49
N ALA A 324 -28.68 -13.76 -9.55
CA ALA A 324 -29.10 -14.00 -10.92
C ALA A 324 -29.17 -15.51 -11.26
N GLY A 325 -28.21 -16.30 -10.75
CA GLY A 325 -28.24 -17.76 -10.84
C GLY A 325 -29.45 -18.37 -10.11
N ALA A 326 -29.69 -17.95 -8.87
CA ALA A 326 -30.81 -18.41 -8.04
C ALA A 326 -32.20 -18.08 -8.64
N LEU A 327 -32.30 -17.04 -9.48
CA LEU A 327 -33.55 -16.66 -10.16
C LEU A 327 -33.86 -17.50 -11.41
N LYS A 328 -32.88 -18.17 -12.04
CA LYS A 328 -33.10 -18.90 -13.31
C LYS A 328 -34.24 -19.96 -13.30
N PRO A 329 -34.48 -20.77 -12.24
CA PRO A 329 -35.54 -21.78 -12.25
C PRO A 329 -36.93 -21.25 -11.87
N VAL A 330 -37.05 -19.96 -11.54
CA VAL A 330 -38.35 -19.33 -11.24
C VAL A 330 -39.28 -19.46 -12.45
N GLY A 331 -40.52 -19.88 -12.22
CA GLY A 331 -41.51 -20.13 -13.28
C GLY A 331 -41.23 -21.37 -14.14
N GLN A 332 -40.19 -22.16 -13.86
CA GLN A 332 -39.70 -23.24 -14.74
C GLN A 332 -39.43 -24.58 -14.04
N ALA A 333 -39.41 -24.61 -12.70
CA ALA A 333 -39.21 -25.83 -11.92
C ALA A 333 -40.25 -25.95 -10.79
N LEU A 334 -40.88 -27.13 -10.70
CA LEU A 334 -41.81 -27.48 -9.60
C LEU A 334 -41.04 -28.04 -8.38
N TYR A 335 -41.69 -28.00 -7.22
CA TYR A 335 -41.16 -28.57 -5.99
C TYR A 335 -41.25 -30.09 -6.00
N ILE A 336 -40.13 -30.79 -5.84
CA ILE A 336 -40.12 -32.25 -5.68
C ILE A 336 -39.36 -32.60 -4.42
N TRP A 337 -39.91 -33.47 -3.58
CA TRP A 337 -39.27 -33.93 -2.35
C TRP A 337 -37.96 -34.68 -2.66
N GLY A 338 -36.82 -34.21 -2.13
CA GLY A 338 -35.50 -34.72 -2.48
C GLY A 338 -34.98 -34.24 -3.84
N GLY A 339 -35.69 -33.34 -4.53
CA GLY A 339 -35.31 -32.76 -5.81
C GLY A 339 -34.10 -31.82 -5.70
N GLY A 340 -33.29 -31.72 -6.74
CA GLY A 340 -32.06 -30.91 -6.75
C GLY A 340 -30.85 -31.52 -6.07
N TRP A 341 -31.00 -32.69 -5.43
CA TRP A 341 -29.86 -33.53 -5.03
C TRP A 341 -29.25 -34.25 -6.24
N TYR A 342 -30.10 -34.74 -7.15
CA TYR A 342 -29.69 -35.38 -8.40
C TYR A 342 -28.93 -34.41 -9.31
N ASP A 343 -29.49 -33.22 -9.53
CA ASP A 343 -28.91 -32.15 -10.34
C ASP A 343 -27.97 -31.22 -9.54
N SER A 344 -27.48 -31.63 -8.37
CA SER A 344 -26.77 -30.74 -7.42
C SER A 344 -25.47 -30.14 -7.96
N THR A 345 -24.88 -30.74 -8.99
CA THR A 345 -23.69 -30.25 -9.69
C THR A 345 -24.00 -29.51 -11.01
N ARG A 346 -25.27 -29.48 -11.46
CA ARG A 346 -25.71 -28.92 -12.74
C ARG A 346 -25.51 -27.41 -12.79
N ILE A 347 -25.05 -26.91 -13.93
CA ILE A 347 -25.08 -25.49 -14.31
C ILE A 347 -26.26 -25.25 -15.25
N GLY A 348 -27.04 -24.20 -14.97
CA GLY A 348 -28.26 -23.88 -15.73
C GLY A 348 -29.49 -24.70 -15.30
N VAL A 349 -30.64 -24.33 -15.86
CA VAL A 349 -31.93 -24.98 -15.61
C VAL A 349 -31.91 -26.37 -16.27
N SER A 350 -32.41 -27.40 -15.57
CA SER A 350 -32.52 -28.73 -16.18
C SER A 350 -33.68 -28.78 -17.18
N PRO A 351 -33.48 -29.28 -18.41
CA PRO A 351 -34.57 -29.54 -19.34
C PRO A 351 -35.63 -30.47 -18.75
N THR A 352 -35.23 -31.43 -17.89
CA THR A 352 -36.16 -32.34 -17.20
C THR A 352 -37.12 -31.59 -16.26
N TRP A 353 -36.67 -30.51 -15.61
CA TRP A 353 -37.55 -29.68 -14.79
C TRP A 353 -38.57 -28.94 -15.64
N GLN A 354 -38.14 -28.36 -16.77
CA GLN A 354 -39.01 -27.67 -17.72
C GLN A 354 -40.02 -28.64 -18.37
N SER A 355 -39.60 -29.82 -18.81
CA SER A 355 -40.50 -30.84 -19.36
C SER A 355 -41.52 -31.33 -18.34
N PHE A 356 -41.11 -31.57 -17.10
CA PHE A 356 -42.03 -31.94 -16.02
C PHE A 356 -42.98 -30.79 -15.67
N TYR A 357 -42.48 -29.57 -15.54
CA TYR A 357 -43.27 -28.36 -15.33
C TYR A 357 -44.37 -28.21 -16.40
N LEU A 358 -44.03 -28.42 -17.68
CA LEU A 358 -45.01 -28.30 -18.76
C LEU A 358 -46.05 -29.43 -18.73
N SER A 359 -45.68 -30.66 -18.33
CA SER A 359 -46.59 -31.81 -18.28
C SER A 359 -47.65 -31.75 -17.16
N GLN A 360 -47.44 -30.95 -16.12
CA GLN A 360 -48.42 -30.79 -15.03
C GLN A 360 -49.46 -29.70 -15.36
N THR A 361 -50.63 -29.76 -14.71
CA THR A 361 -51.70 -28.76 -14.79
C THR A 361 -51.81 -27.95 -13.48
N SER A 362 -52.82 -27.08 -13.36
CA SER A 362 -53.13 -26.35 -12.12
C SER A 362 -53.50 -27.25 -10.93
N SER A 363 -53.87 -28.51 -11.17
CA SER A 363 -54.13 -29.51 -10.12
C SER A 363 -52.87 -30.22 -9.61
N TYR A 364 -51.69 -29.64 -9.84
CA TYR A 364 -50.42 -30.20 -9.38
C TYR A 364 -50.40 -30.37 -7.86
N ASN A 365 -49.96 -31.56 -7.41
CA ASN A 365 -49.78 -31.87 -6.00
C ASN A 365 -48.47 -32.65 -5.82
N TYR A 366 -47.50 -32.04 -5.13
CA TYR A 366 -46.20 -32.66 -4.85
C TYR A 366 -46.29 -33.98 -4.08
N ASN A 367 -47.38 -34.24 -3.36
CA ASN A 367 -47.59 -35.49 -2.62
C ASN A 367 -47.56 -36.73 -3.54
N ASN A 368 -47.92 -36.56 -4.82
CA ASN A 368 -47.89 -37.61 -5.84
C ASN A 368 -46.46 -37.97 -6.29
N TYR A 369 -45.44 -37.25 -5.81
CA TYR A 369 -44.04 -37.35 -6.23
C TYR A 369 -43.08 -37.31 -5.04
N ARG A 370 -43.45 -37.97 -3.92
CA ARG A 370 -42.68 -37.96 -2.67
C ARG A 370 -41.71 -39.12 -2.47
N ASP A 371 -41.74 -40.16 -3.31
CA ASP A 371 -40.68 -41.17 -3.27
C ASP A 371 -39.33 -40.58 -3.69
N LEU A 372 -38.27 -41.02 -3.02
CA LEU A 372 -36.91 -40.52 -3.22
C LEU A 372 -36.19 -41.21 -4.39
N SER A 373 -36.94 -41.73 -5.38
CA SER A 373 -36.35 -42.34 -6.58
C SER A 373 -35.58 -41.31 -7.40
N THR A 374 -34.53 -41.75 -8.08
CA THR A 374 -33.76 -40.92 -9.03
C THR A 374 -34.67 -40.29 -10.09
N ALA A 375 -35.67 -41.05 -10.57
CA ALA A 375 -36.62 -40.60 -11.57
C ALA A 375 -37.50 -39.43 -11.09
N ASN A 376 -37.91 -39.40 -9.81
CA ASN A 376 -38.61 -38.25 -9.26
C ASN A 376 -37.66 -37.11 -8.90
N ARG A 377 -36.52 -37.38 -8.26
CA ARG A 377 -35.57 -36.34 -7.82
C ARG A 377 -34.94 -35.55 -8.98
N ALA A 378 -35.03 -36.04 -10.21
CA ALA A 378 -34.64 -35.33 -11.43
C ALA A 378 -35.70 -34.36 -12.00
N LYS A 379 -36.95 -34.37 -11.48
CA LYS A 379 -38.09 -33.60 -12.02
C LYS A 379 -38.20 -32.16 -11.48
N GLY A 380 -37.47 -31.82 -10.43
CA GLY A 380 -37.60 -30.51 -9.79
C GLY A 380 -36.65 -30.31 -8.61
N LEU A 381 -36.99 -29.36 -7.75
CA LEU A 381 -36.13 -28.87 -6.66
C LEU A 381 -36.91 -28.79 -5.34
N ASP A 382 -36.45 -29.44 -4.27
CA ASP A 382 -36.89 -29.03 -2.93
C ASP A 382 -36.16 -27.73 -2.51
N CYS A 383 -36.46 -27.20 -1.32
CA CYS A 383 -35.85 -25.97 -0.83
C CYS A 383 -34.33 -26.11 -0.60
N SER A 384 -33.88 -27.27 -0.11
CA SER A 384 -32.46 -27.57 0.15
C SER A 384 -31.69 -27.76 -1.16
N GLY A 385 -32.23 -28.56 -2.08
CA GLY A 385 -31.71 -28.78 -3.42
C GLY A 385 -31.64 -27.50 -4.24
N PHE A 386 -32.64 -26.61 -4.11
CA PHE A 386 -32.61 -25.27 -4.70
C PHE A 386 -31.41 -24.45 -4.19
N VAL A 387 -31.19 -24.39 -2.87
CA VAL A 387 -30.07 -23.63 -2.28
C VAL A 387 -28.70 -24.21 -2.68
N GLY A 388 -28.55 -25.54 -2.64
CA GLY A 388 -27.32 -26.23 -3.05
C GLY A 388 -27.00 -25.99 -4.54
N TRP A 389 -28.00 -26.16 -5.41
CA TRP A 389 -27.89 -25.87 -6.84
C TRP A 389 -27.60 -24.39 -7.12
N ALA A 390 -28.22 -23.46 -6.39
CA ALA A 390 -27.96 -22.02 -6.55
C ALA A 390 -26.51 -21.66 -6.19
N ALA A 391 -25.96 -22.27 -5.11
CA ALA A 391 -24.54 -22.10 -4.76
C ALA A 391 -23.62 -22.65 -5.85
N GLN A 392 -23.95 -23.80 -6.45
CA GLN A 392 -23.16 -24.37 -7.55
C GLN A 392 -23.07 -23.45 -8.78
N GLN A 393 -24.07 -22.59 -9.05
CA GLN A 393 -24.03 -21.66 -10.20
C GLN A 393 -22.84 -20.69 -10.16
N VAL A 394 -22.35 -20.32 -8.97
CA VAL A 394 -21.16 -19.46 -8.77
C VAL A 394 -19.92 -20.24 -8.36
N MET A 395 -20.06 -21.44 -7.78
CA MET A 395 -18.92 -22.18 -7.25
C MET A 395 -18.23 -23.07 -8.29
N ARG A 396 -19.02 -23.71 -9.17
CA ARG A 396 -18.60 -24.35 -10.43
C ARG A 396 -17.35 -25.23 -10.36
N ASN A 397 -17.16 -25.97 -9.26
CA ASN A 397 -15.98 -26.83 -9.07
C ASN A 397 -16.29 -28.34 -9.20
N GLY A 398 -17.53 -28.71 -9.54
CA GLY A 398 -18.00 -30.09 -9.67
C GLY A 398 -18.54 -30.72 -8.38
N ASN A 399 -18.46 -30.05 -7.23
CA ASN A 399 -18.99 -30.57 -5.96
C ASN A 399 -20.50 -30.29 -5.83
N SER A 400 -21.17 -31.14 -5.06
CA SER A 400 -22.51 -30.87 -4.53
C SER A 400 -22.41 -30.01 -3.26
N TYR A 401 -23.40 -29.13 -3.08
CA TYR A 401 -23.55 -28.31 -1.86
C TYR A 401 -24.91 -28.47 -1.20
N THR A 402 -25.71 -29.43 -1.68
CA THR A 402 -27.02 -29.72 -1.13
C THR A 402 -26.87 -30.45 0.20
N VAL A 403 -27.43 -29.87 1.26
CA VAL A 403 -27.57 -30.44 2.61
C VAL A 403 -28.98 -30.19 3.10
N VAL A 404 -29.47 -30.94 4.09
CA VAL A 404 -30.80 -30.68 4.67
C VAL A 404 -30.84 -29.29 5.31
N SER A 405 -32.03 -28.67 5.36
CA SER A 405 -32.14 -27.23 5.61
C SER A 405 -31.54 -26.79 6.95
N GLY A 406 -31.74 -27.55 8.03
CA GLY A 406 -31.15 -27.28 9.35
C GLY A 406 -29.61 -27.26 9.37
N GLU A 407 -28.96 -27.98 8.45
CA GLU A 407 -27.50 -28.10 8.35
C GLU A 407 -26.83 -26.99 7.55
N ILE A 408 -27.58 -26.15 6.82
CA ILE A 408 -27.00 -25.15 5.90
C ILE A 408 -25.97 -24.26 6.61
N GLY A 409 -26.34 -23.71 7.77
CA GLY A 409 -25.42 -22.85 8.52
C GLY A 409 -24.20 -23.56 9.09
N SER A 410 -24.33 -24.82 9.54
CA SER A 410 -23.20 -25.58 10.06
C SER A 410 -22.28 -26.03 8.93
N TYR A 411 -22.81 -26.54 7.82
CA TYR A 411 -22.03 -26.99 6.66
C TYR A 411 -21.31 -25.83 5.96
N TYR A 412 -22.01 -24.74 5.63
CA TYR A 412 -21.43 -23.62 4.88
C TYR A 412 -20.39 -22.85 5.72
N LYS A 413 -20.57 -22.77 7.05
CA LYS A 413 -19.61 -22.13 7.97
C LYS A 413 -18.46 -23.07 8.34
N ASN A 414 -18.76 -24.26 8.83
CA ASN A 414 -17.76 -25.12 9.49
C ASN A 414 -17.02 -26.01 8.50
N THR A 415 -17.69 -26.51 7.45
CA THR A 415 -17.07 -27.37 6.44
C THR A 415 -16.50 -26.54 5.30
N LEU A 416 -17.32 -25.71 4.66
CA LEU A 416 -16.92 -24.96 3.46
C LEU A 416 -16.14 -23.67 3.75
N LYS A 417 -16.22 -23.15 4.98
CA LYS A 417 -15.60 -21.86 5.42
C LYS A 417 -16.04 -20.64 4.59
N TRP A 418 -17.26 -20.67 4.05
CA TRP A 418 -17.79 -19.69 3.10
C TRP A 418 -18.43 -18.45 3.73
N GLY A 419 -18.70 -18.51 5.03
CA GLY A 419 -19.38 -17.45 5.76
C GLY A 419 -19.57 -17.79 7.22
N THR A 420 -20.46 -17.03 7.86
CA THR A 420 -20.95 -17.28 9.22
C THR A 420 -22.47 -17.40 9.19
N TYR A 421 -23.12 -17.49 10.35
CA TYR A 421 -24.56 -17.27 10.45
C TYR A 421 -24.90 -16.38 11.65
N VAL A 422 -26.08 -15.77 11.61
CA VAL A 422 -26.69 -15.01 12.71
C VAL A 422 -28.00 -15.65 13.13
N ASN A 423 -28.41 -15.42 14.38
CA ASN A 423 -29.63 -15.96 14.96
C ASN A 423 -30.65 -14.86 15.29
N GLN A 424 -31.85 -15.27 15.70
CA GLN A 424 -32.97 -14.37 16.02
C GLN A 424 -32.65 -13.34 17.11
N ASN A 425 -31.85 -13.70 18.14
CA ASN A 425 -31.41 -12.79 19.20
C ASN A 425 -30.43 -11.72 18.70
N TYR A 426 -29.60 -12.03 17.68
CA TYR A 426 -28.80 -11.01 17.01
C TYR A 426 -29.69 -10.12 16.12
N LEU A 427 -30.57 -10.72 15.31
CA LEU A 427 -31.40 -9.99 14.35
C LEU A 427 -32.34 -8.99 15.03
N SER A 428 -32.98 -9.36 16.15
CA SER A 428 -33.85 -8.45 16.92
C SER A 428 -33.09 -7.22 17.42
N LYS A 429 -31.85 -7.39 17.87
CA LYS A 429 -30.95 -6.31 18.32
C LYS A 429 -30.41 -5.46 17.18
N THR A 430 -30.34 -6.00 15.96
CA THR A 430 -29.92 -5.26 14.75
C THR A 430 -31.10 -4.84 13.88
N GLY A 431 -32.27 -4.56 14.47
CA GLY A 431 -33.44 -4.02 13.77
C GLY A 431 -33.95 -4.91 12.63
N TRP A 432 -33.79 -6.23 12.75
CA TRP A 432 -34.14 -7.25 11.76
C TRP A 432 -33.42 -7.11 10.41
N LYS A 433 -32.21 -6.53 10.40
CA LYS A 433 -31.41 -6.37 9.17
C LYS A 433 -30.99 -7.72 8.57
N VAL A 434 -31.39 -7.96 7.32
CA VAL A 434 -30.89 -9.05 6.45
C VAL A 434 -30.23 -8.45 5.21
N TYR A 435 -29.35 -9.21 4.56
CA TYR A 435 -28.64 -8.77 3.35
C TYR A 435 -29.01 -9.62 2.13
N PRO A 436 -28.90 -9.06 0.91
CA PRO A 436 -28.97 -9.85 -0.32
C PRO A 436 -27.95 -10.98 -0.27
N GLY A 437 -28.39 -12.17 -0.68
CA GLY A 437 -27.62 -13.40 -0.65
C GLY A 437 -27.59 -14.13 0.69
N ASP A 438 -28.07 -13.52 1.79
CA ASP A 438 -28.21 -14.26 3.06
C ASP A 438 -29.17 -15.45 2.85
N ILE A 439 -28.81 -16.62 3.38
CA ILE A 439 -29.63 -17.83 3.27
C ILE A 439 -30.33 -18.03 4.61
N GLY A 440 -31.65 -17.86 4.64
CA GLY A 440 -32.46 -18.20 5.82
C GLY A 440 -32.71 -19.70 5.86
N TYR A 441 -32.63 -20.29 7.06
CA TYR A 441 -32.78 -21.74 7.24
C TYR A 441 -33.25 -22.12 8.65
N ASP A 442 -34.03 -23.21 8.72
CA ASP A 442 -34.36 -23.97 9.92
C ASP A 442 -34.54 -25.46 9.56
N ASP A 443 -34.89 -26.27 10.54
CA ASP A 443 -35.00 -27.73 10.40
C ASP A 443 -36.05 -28.19 9.38
N GLY A 444 -36.97 -27.31 8.96
CA GLY A 444 -38.03 -27.61 8.00
C GLY A 444 -38.00 -26.83 6.69
N HIS A 445 -37.28 -25.71 6.58
CA HIS A 445 -37.26 -24.91 5.34
C HIS A 445 -35.99 -24.07 5.15
N THR A 446 -35.74 -23.64 3.91
CA THR A 446 -34.69 -22.68 3.56
C THR A 446 -35.04 -21.81 2.36
N TRP A 447 -34.46 -20.60 2.30
CA TRP A 447 -34.71 -19.58 1.28
C TRP A 447 -33.50 -18.64 1.12
N ILE A 448 -33.38 -17.99 -0.03
CA ILE A 448 -32.34 -17.00 -0.32
C ILE A 448 -32.96 -15.60 -0.32
N VAL A 449 -32.37 -14.65 0.40
CA VAL A 449 -32.78 -13.24 0.37
C VAL A 449 -32.31 -12.59 -0.94
N LEU A 450 -33.23 -12.04 -1.73
CA LEU A 450 -32.91 -11.19 -2.88
C LEU A 450 -32.60 -9.76 -2.45
N GLY A 451 -33.31 -9.24 -1.44
CA GLY A 451 -33.04 -7.93 -0.86
C GLY A 451 -34.01 -7.57 0.26
N GLN A 452 -33.73 -6.46 0.95
CA GLN A 452 -34.60 -5.92 2.01
C GLN A 452 -35.20 -4.57 1.57
N CYS A 453 -36.46 -4.35 1.92
CA CYS A 453 -37.24 -3.15 1.70
C CYS A 453 -37.06 -2.14 2.85
N SER A 454 -37.59 -0.92 2.67
CA SER A 454 -37.45 0.16 3.66
C SER A 454 -38.31 -0.06 4.91
N ASP A 455 -39.45 -0.74 4.76
CA ASP A 455 -40.31 -1.24 5.85
C ASP A 455 -39.74 -2.48 6.59
N LYS A 456 -38.48 -2.84 6.29
CA LYS A 456 -37.74 -4.02 6.77
C LYS A 456 -38.24 -5.36 6.25
N SER A 457 -39.34 -5.44 5.49
CA SER A 457 -39.75 -6.67 4.79
C SER A 457 -38.67 -7.14 3.80
N ALA A 458 -38.65 -8.42 3.45
CA ALA A 458 -37.60 -8.99 2.59
C ALA A 458 -38.20 -9.71 1.39
N VAL A 459 -37.65 -9.44 0.19
CA VAL A 459 -37.94 -10.25 -0.99
C VAL A 459 -36.98 -11.44 -1.00
N ILE A 460 -37.52 -12.64 -1.18
CA ILE A 460 -36.80 -13.91 -1.17
C ILE A 460 -37.06 -14.70 -2.46
N VAL A 461 -36.18 -15.66 -2.74
CA VAL A 461 -36.41 -16.73 -3.72
C VAL A 461 -36.25 -18.08 -3.03
N HIS A 462 -37.17 -19.00 -3.30
CA HIS A 462 -37.19 -20.35 -2.69
C HIS A 462 -37.99 -21.33 -3.55
N SER A 463 -37.95 -22.62 -3.21
CA SER A 463 -38.87 -23.64 -3.75
C SER A 463 -39.86 -24.09 -2.69
N THR A 464 -41.17 -24.20 -3.00
CA THR A 464 -42.20 -24.61 -2.02
C THR A 464 -43.23 -25.61 -2.57
N PRO A 465 -43.81 -26.49 -1.73
CA PRO A 465 -44.64 -27.62 -2.18
C PRO A 465 -45.91 -27.31 -3.01
N ASN A 466 -46.46 -26.10 -2.93
CA ASN A 466 -47.66 -25.71 -3.68
C ASN A 466 -47.39 -25.44 -5.17
N ALA A 467 -46.15 -25.11 -5.53
CA ALA A 467 -45.74 -24.83 -6.90
C ALA A 467 -44.30 -25.29 -7.10
N GLY A 468 -43.33 -24.41 -6.80
CA GLY A 468 -41.91 -24.67 -6.97
C GLY A 468 -41.08 -23.42 -6.75
N CYS A 469 -40.06 -23.24 -7.60
CA CYS A 469 -39.20 -22.06 -7.55
C CYS A 469 -39.98 -20.78 -7.84
N GLN A 470 -40.00 -19.87 -6.86
CA GLN A 470 -40.80 -18.64 -6.88
C GLN A 470 -40.09 -17.49 -6.17
N ILE A 471 -40.47 -16.26 -6.54
CA ILE A 471 -40.17 -15.04 -5.79
C ILE A 471 -41.31 -14.83 -4.79
N ALA A 472 -40.97 -14.56 -3.53
CA ALA A 472 -41.94 -14.27 -2.47
C ALA A 472 -41.48 -13.07 -1.64
N GLY A 473 -42.43 -12.36 -1.02
CA GLY A 473 -42.19 -11.31 -0.05
C GLY A 473 -42.61 -11.78 1.33
N THR A 474 -41.80 -11.50 2.35
CA THR A 474 -42.23 -11.66 3.75
C THR A 474 -43.15 -10.51 4.14
N CYS A 475 -43.99 -10.71 5.15
CA CYS A 475 -44.51 -9.59 5.93
C CYS A 475 -43.39 -8.75 6.57
N THR A 476 -43.73 -7.58 7.12
CA THR A 476 -42.81 -6.82 7.98
C THR A 476 -42.48 -7.63 9.24
N PRO A 477 -41.40 -7.30 9.99
CA PRO A 477 -41.07 -8.01 11.23
C PRO A 477 -42.21 -8.02 12.26
N ASP A 478 -43.07 -7.01 12.25
CA ASP A 478 -44.18 -6.91 13.21
C ASP A 478 -45.45 -7.67 12.75
N GLY A 479 -45.43 -8.23 11.53
CA GLY A 479 -46.45 -9.14 11.01
C GLY A 479 -47.36 -8.58 9.92
N ASP A 480 -47.11 -7.35 9.46
CA ASP A 480 -47.91 -6.68 8.43
C ASP A 480 -47.64 -7.26 7.03
N TYR A 481 -48.70 -7.79 6.39
CA TYR A 481 -48.63 -8.41 5.08
C TYR A 481 -48.78 -7.43 3.91
N ASP A 482 -49.24 -6.18 4.14
CA ASP A 482 -49.32 -5.11 3.12
C ASP A 482 -47.94 -4.46 2.87
N SER A 483 -46.91 -5.27 2.96
CA SER A 483 -45.51 -4.88 2.89
C SER A 483 -45.00 -4.64 1.47
N GLN A 484 -43.95 -3.83 1.37
CA GLN A 484 -43.23 -3.53 0.13
C GLN A 484 -42.68 -4.81 -0.52
N ALA A 485 -42.21 -5.79 0.25
CA ALA A 485 -41.71 -7.04 -0.30
C ALA A 485 -42.82 -7.88 -0.94
N VAL A 486 -44.00 -7.95 -0.34
CA VAL A 486 -45.16 -8.66 -0.91
C VAL A 486 -45.62 -7.97 -2.20
N ALA A 487 -45.68 -6.64 -2.23
CA ALA A 487 -45.98 -5.87 -3.44
C ALA A 487 -44.95 -6.12 -4.57
N LEU A 488 -43.64 -6.12 -4.25
CA LEU A 488 -42.59 -6.44 -5.21
C LEU A 488 -42.68 -7.89 -5.72
N ALA A 489 -42.86 -8.86 -4.83
CA ALA A 489 -42.98 -10.26 -5.23
C ALA A 489 -44.18 -10.50 -6.16
N ASN A 490 -45.33 -9.89 -5.87
CA ASN A 490 -46.48 -9.88 -6.78
C ASN A 490 -46.11 -9.27 -8.15
N LYS A 491 -45.47 -8.09 -8.17
CA LYS A 491 -45.07 -7.37 -9.39
C LYS A 491 -44.09 -8.14 -10.29
N TYR A 492 -43.18 -8.92 -9.72
CA TYR A 492 -42.21 -9.70 -10.48
C TYR A 492 -42.72 -11.11 -10.82
N MET A 493 -43.40 -11.80 -9.89
CA MET A 493 -43.91 -13.14 -10.12
C MET A 493 -45.04 -13.15 -11.17
N SER A 494 -45.89 -12.12 -11.22
CA SER A 494 -46.98 -11.99 -12.21
C SER A 494 -46.55 -11.85 -13.67
N ARG A 495 -45.25 -11.63 -13.91
CA ARG A 495 -44.66 -11.57 -15.25
C ARG A 495 -44.35 -12.95 -15.84
N TYR A 496 -44.30 -14.00 -15.02
CA TYR A 496 -44.06 -15.36 -15.50
C TYR A 496 -45.36 -15.99 -15.98
N ALA A 497 -45.36 -16.65 -17.14
CA ALA A 497 -46.51 -17.36 -17.71
C ALA A 497 -47.11 -18.38 -16.72
N GLY A 498 -46.23 -18.99 -15.92
CA GLY A 498 -46.57 -19.91 -14.83
C GLY A 498 -47.49 -19.34 -13.74
N PHE A 499 -47.49 -18.02 -13.52
CA PHE A 499 -48.23 -17.39 -12.41
C PHE A 499 -49.74 -17.61 -12.49
N LYS A 500 -50.29 -17.73 -13.71
CA LYS A 500 -51.71 -18.06 -13.94
C LYS A 500 -51.98 -19.57 -13.97
N LYS A 501 -50.94 -20.41 -14.02
CA LYS A 501 -51.03 -21.87 -14.15
C LYS A 501 -50.96 -22.59 -12.79
N TYR A 502 -50.16 -22.11 -11.84
CA TYR A 502 -49.97 -22.74 -10.52
C TYR A 502 -50.29 -21.83 -9.36
N THR A 503 -50.59 -22.42 -8.20
CA THR A 503 -50.82 -21.71 -6.93
C THR A 503 -49.51 -21.20 -6.31
N TYR A 504 -48.84 -20.28 -7.01
CA TYR A 504 -47.71 -19.52 -6.47
C TYR A 504 -48.15 -18.71 -5.25
N ARG A 505 -47.25 -18.56 -4.28
CA ARG A 505 -47.45 -17.80 -3.04
C ARG A 505 -46.46 -16.65 -2.96
N PRO A 506 -46.69 -15.54 -3.69
CA PRO A 506 -45.85 -14.35 -3.65
C PRO A 506 -45.89 -13.63 -2.30
N SER A 507 -46.88 -13.92 -1.45
CA SER A 507 -46.86 -13.58 -0.03
C SER A 507 -46.46 -14.82 0.79
N CYS A 508 -45.50 -14.66 1.69
CA CYS A 508 -45.07 -15.69 2.62
C CYS A 508 -45.01 -15.16 4.06
N GLY A 509 -44.99 -16.07 5.04
CA GLY A 509 -45.01 -15.73 6.46
C GLY A 509 -43.77 -14.95 6.93
N ASN A 510 -43.70 -14.69 8.24
CA ASN A 510 -42.65 -13.87 8.86
C ASN A 510 -41.29 -14.60 8.90
N TYR A 511 -40.69 -14.82 7.73
CA TYR A 511 -39.44 -15.57 7.60
C TYR A 511 -38.25 -14.81 8.20
N ILE A 512 -38.32 -13.47 8.25
CA ILE A 512 -37.34 -12.63 8.95
C ILE A 512 -37.21 -13.05 10.42
N ARG A 513 -38.36 -13.34 11.07
CA ARG A 513 -38.43 -13.81 12.46
C ARG A 513 -38.39 -15.34 12.60
N ARG A 514 -37.87 -16.04 11.58
CA ARG A 514 -37.82 -17.51 11.51
C ARG A 514 -36.39 -18.01 11.26
N GLY A 515 -36.00 -19.08 11.95
CA GLY A 515 -34.73 -19.76 11.73
C GLY A 515 -33.48 -18.93 11.99
N ASN A 516 -32.38 -19.32 11.35
CA ASN A 516 -31.09 -18.61 11.35
C ASN A 516 -30.75 -18.14 9.94
N TYR A 517 -29.80 -17.22 9.81
CA TYR A 517 -29.40 -16.65 8.51
C TYR A 517 -27.90 -16.81 8.27
N MET A 518 -27.51 -17.63 7.29
CA MET A 518 -26.13 -17.74 6.79
C MET A 518 -25.77 -16.45 6.04
N ARG A 519 -24.59 -15.90 6.33
CA ARG A 519 -24.03 -14.69 5.69
C ARG A 519 -22.66 -14.97 5.06
N TRP A 520 -22.55 -14.70 3.77
CA TRP A 520 -21.32 -14.87 2.99
C TRP A 520 -20.18 -13.92 3.40
N TYR A 521 -18.96 -14.45 3.46
CA TYR A 521 -17.75 -13.63 3.49
C TYR A 521 -17.49 -12.98 2.13
N SER A 522 -16.94 -11.77 2.12
CA SER A 522 -16.56 -11.05 0.90
C SER A 522 -15.41 -11.71 0.13
N SER A 523 -14.60 -12.53 0.81
CA SER A 523 -13.60 -13.43 0.22
C SER A 523 -14.22 -14.62 -0.52
N THR A 524 -15.48 -14.93 -0.26
CA THR A 524 -16.22 -16.04 -0.88
C THR A 524 -17.13 -15.55 -2.00
N LEU A 525 -18.00 -14.58 -1.71
CA LEU A 525 -18.79 -13.85 -2.70
C LEU A 525 -18.50 -12.36 -2.56
N SER A 526 -17.83 -11.80 -3.57
CA SER A 526 -17.54 -10.36 -3.64
C SER A 526 -18.80 -9.54 -4.00
N ASP A 527 -18.82 -8.27 -3.63
CA ASP A 527 -19.93 -7.36 -3.94
C ASP A 527 -19.45 -6.09 -4.65
N PRO A 528 -18.93 -6.19 -5.89
CA PRO A 528 -18.43 -5.05 -6.64
C PRO A 528 -19.57 -4.12 -7.11
N ASP A 529 -20.78 -4.67 -7.28
CA ASP A 529 -21.99 -3.94 -7.66
C ASP A 529 -22.66 -3.22 -6.47
N ASN A 530 -22.12 -3.36 -5.25
CA ASN A 530 -22.59 -2.72 -4.01
C ASN A 530 -24.04 -3.10 -3.61
N PHE A 531 -24.47 -4.33 -3.91
CA PHE A 531 -25.83 -4.82 -3.65
C PHE A 531 -26.21 -4.78 -2.16
N LYS A 532 -25.27 -5.01 -1.23
CA LYS A 532 -25.55 -4.98 0.23
C LYS A 532 -26.04 -3.63 0.74
N ASN A 533 -25.86 -2.55 -0.03
CA ASN A 533 -26.30 -1.19 0.27
C ASN A 533 -27.49 -0.72 -0.59
N LYS A 534 -28.11 -1.61 -1.37
CA LYS A 534 -29.29 -1.31 -2.20
C LYS A 534 -30.57 -1.86 -1.56
N THR A 535 -31.70 -1.23 -1.88
CA THR A 535 -33.05 -1.73 -1.55
C THR A 535 -33.47 -2.86 -2.50
N ALA A 536 -34.43 -3.68 -2.07
CA ALA A 536 -34.89 -4.84 -2.84
C ALA A 536 -35.40 -4.49 -4.25
N ASP A 537 -36.07 -3.36 -4.41
CA ASP A 537 -36.62 -2.90 -5.69
C ASP A 537 -35.54 -2.55 -6.72
N VAL A 538 -34.45 -1.90 -6.28
CA VAL A 538 -33.29 -1.55 -7.12
C VAL A 538 -32.52 -2.82 -7.50
N ILE A 539 -32.33 -3.74 -6.55
CA ILE A 539 -31.68 -5.03 -6.81
C ILE A 539 -32.47 -5.83 -7.85
N LEU A 540 -33.80 -5.87 -7.74
CA LEU A 540 -34.64 -6.58 -8.72
C LEU A 540 -34.61 -5.92 -10.11
N GLN A 541 -34.58 -4.58 -10.20
CA GLN A 541 -34.38 -3.86 -11.47
C GLN A 541 -33.05 -4.26 -12.12
N GLU A 542 -31.95 -4.18 -11.37
CA GLU A 542 -30.62 -4.55 -11.87
C GLU A 542 -30.43 -6.05 -12.15
N LEU A 543 -31.19 -6.92 -11.48
CA LEU A 543 -31.18 -8.36 -11.72
C LEU A 543 -32.00 -8.77 -12.93
N PHE A 544 -32.99 -7.98 -13.37
CA PHE A 544 -33.80 -8.27 -14.56
C PHE A 544 -33.56 -7.33 -15.74
N GLY A 545 -32.72 -6.30 -15.59
CA GLY A 545 -32.35 -5.37 -16.67
C GLY A 545 -33.46 -4.38 -17.05
N PHE A 546 -34.25 -3.93 -16.07
CA PHE A 546 -35.29 -2.90 -16.25
C PHE A 546 -34.77 -1.50 -15.91
#